data_AF-A0A940TS45-F1
#
_entry.id   AF-A0A940TS45-F1
#
_cell.length_a   1.000
_cell.length_b   1.000
_cell.length_c   1.000
_cell.angle_alpha   90.00
_cell.angle_beta   90.00
_cell.angle_gamma   90.00
#
_symmetry.space_group_name_H-M   'P 1'
#
loop_
_entity.id
_entity.type
_entity.pdbx_description
1 polymer ?
#
loop_
_entity_poly.entity_id
_entity_poly.type
_entity_poly.pdbx_seq_one_letter_code
_entity_poly.pdbx_strand_id
1 'polypeptide(L)'
;MIEEIDFNADVDLVGITALTCVIKRAYAIADRFRERGVKVILGGVHPSLLPDEAKEHADSVFIGEAEGMLDKVIADFESGKLQPFYKNREWSDLKGMPLPRRDLLNKRYRPFFKVIETTRGCPNRCEFCSVPIINGKRYRIRSLEEIDQELSTIIHKKGEYLFLSDDNVTAKEDYAFGLFEIFKRHKVKWMGFTTIKIAMNEKLLKAARESGCISLFIGFESLLQENLDNVSKRFVNAKELSNLIKTIQNHQIGIQGAFIFGFDGDEPTIFKKTVEFVQENNIDLPTFSVLTPFPGTPLFSRLEKEERIFDRNWSHYDMSHVVFKPKKMTVRELQEGYLWAQKYICAPRSILKRLLWGPKHHFFHFLMSNFVLRGAQMQVIQRIKREEMPKYQ
;
A
#
# COMPACT_ATOMS: atom_id res chain seq x y z
N MET A 1 -5.53 -8.95 17.45
CA MET A 1 -5.12 -10.37 17.51
C MET A 1 -5.70 -11.05 16.28
N ILE A 2 -4.86 -11.70 15.47
CA ILE A 2 -5.27 -12.42 14.25
C ILE A 2 -5.88 -13.77 14.66
N GLU A 3 -6.84 -14.26 13.88
CA GLU A 3 -7.49 -15.57 14.03
C GLU A 3 -6.48 -16.66 13.76
N GLU A 4 -6.46 -17.66 14.63
CA GLU A 4 -5.73 -18.87 14.32
C GLU A 4 -6.44 -19.61 13.18
N ILE A 5 -5.64 -20.15 12.27
CA ILE A 5 -6.14 -20.93 11.15
C ILE A 5 -6.53 -22.29 11.69
N ASP A 6 -7.79 -22.68 11.51
CA ASP A 6 -8.23 -24.03 11.74
C ASP A 6 -7.71 -24.94 10.61
N PHE A 7 -6.55 -25.55 10.85
CA PHE A 7 -5.95 -26.50 9.92
C PHE A 7 -6.72 -27.82 9.82
N ASN A 8 -7.75 -28.05 10.66
CA ASN A 8 -8.62 -29.22 10.61
C ASN A 8 -9.99 -28.90 10.02
N ALA A 9 -10.22 -27.66 9.55
CA ALA A 9 -11.47 -27.25 8.93
C ALA A 9 -11.87 -28.23 7.81
N ASP A 10 -13.17 -28.55 7.75
CA ASP A 10 -13.77 -29.40 6.73
C ASP A 10 -14.04 -28.54 5.48
N VAL A 11 -13.12 -28.61 4.52
CA VAL A 11 -13.12 -27.79 3.31
C VAL A 11 -12.61 -28.60 2.13
N ASP A 12 -13.25 -28.43 0.97
CA ASP A 12 -12.89 -29.13 -0.27
C ASP A 12 -11.77 -28.43 -1.04
N LEU A 13 -11.71 -27.10 -0.93
CA LEU A 13 -10.80 -26.23 -1.67
C LEU A 13 -10.37 -25.05 -0.80
N VAL A 14 -9.07 -24.73 -0.82
CA VAL A 14 -8.50 -23.61 -0.07
C VAL A 14 -7.86 -22.59 -1.02
N GLY A 15 -8.35 -21.35 -0.99
CA GLY A 15 -7.76 -20.22 -1.70
C GLY A 15 -6.94 -19.33 -0.75
N ILE A 16 -5.69 -19.03 -1.10
CA ILE A 16 -4.82 -18.18 -0.28
C ILE A 16 -4.26 -17.05 -1.15
N THR A 17 -4.42 -15.81 -0.68
CA THR A 17 -3.79 -14.63 -1.28
C THR A 17 -2.58 -14.19 -0.45
N ALA A 18 -1.47 -13.81 -1.10
CA ALA A 18 -0.26 -13.40 -0.38
C ALA A 18 0.50 -12.24 -1.04
N LEU A 19 1.04 -11.37 -0.18
CA LEU A 19 2.07 -10.39 -0.52
C LEU A 19 3.47 -11.03 -0.39
N THR A 20 4.47 -10.41 -1.01
CA THR A 20 5.86 -10.92 -1.01
C THR A 20 6.42 -11.13 0.39
N CYS A 21 6.26 -10.17 1.31
CA CYS A 21 6.83 -10.27 2.66
C CYS A 21 6.23 -11.38 3.54
N VAL A 22 5.05 -11.89 3.19
CA VAL A 22 4.34 -12.93 3.97
C VAL A 22 4.22 -14.25 3.21
N ILE A 23 4.84 -14.37 2.03
CA ILE A 23 4.67 -15.55 1.17
C ILE A 23 5.10 -16.84 1.86
N LYS A 24 6.20 -16.83 2.62
CA LYS A 24 6.66 -18.01 3.36
C LYS A 24 5.61 -18.56 4.32
N ARG A 25 4.84 -17.68 4.97
CA ARG A 25 3.73 -18.10 5.84
C ARG A 25 2.58 -18.68 5.02
N ALA A 26 2.27 -18.09 3.87
CA ALA A 26 1.25 -18.61 2.95
C ALA A 26 1.61 -20.01 2.41
N TYR A 27 2.87 -20.23 2.01
CA TYR A 27 3.37 -21.55 1.61
C TYR A 27 3.24 -22.58 2.74
N ALA A 28 3.66 -22.24 3.96
CA ALA A 28 3.50 -23.14 5.11
C ALA A 28 2.03 -23.45 5.45
N ILE A 29 1.10 -22.53 5.14
CA ILE A 29 -0.35 -22.79 5.28
C ILE A 29 -0.83 -23.72 4.16
N ALA A 30 -0.44 -23.43 2.92
CA ALA A 30 -0.79 -24.21 1.74
C ALA A 30 -0.35 -25.67 1.88
N ASP A 31 0.91 -25.90 2.25
CA ASP A 31 1.46 -27.25 2.37
C ASP A 31 0.74 -28.08 3.44
N ARG A 32 0.36 -27.47 4.57
CA ARG A 32 -0.42 -28.16 5.63
C ARG A 32 -1.80 -28.62 5.16
N PHE A 33 -2.48 -27.84 4.33
CA PHE A 33 -3.76 -28.29 3.75
C PHE A 33 -3.54 -29.37 2.68
N ARG A 34 -2.48 -29.26 1.87
CA ARG A 34 -2.13 -30.28 0.87
C ARG A 34 -1.74 -31.61 1.49
N GLU A 35 -1.07 -31.61 2.64
CA GLU A 35 -0.76 -32.81 3.44
C GLU A 35 -2.03 -33.58 3.85
N ARG A 36 -3.17 -32.88 4.00
CA ARG A 36 -4.49 -33.48 4.26
C ARG A 36 -5.20 -33.96 3.00
N GLY A 37 -4.62 -33.76 1.82
CA GLY A 37 -5.24 -34.05 0.53
C GLY A 37 -6.20 -32.97 0.02
N VAL A 38 -6.32 -31.83 0.72
CA VAL A 38 -7.16 -30.70 0.29
C VAL A 38 -6.47 -29.94 -0.84
N LYS A 39 -7.23 -29.58 -1.88
CA LYS A 39 -6.70 -28.80 -3.00
C LYS A 39 -6.44 -27.35 -2.60
N VAL A 40 -5.31 -26.80 -3.03
CA VAL A 40 -4.91 -25.42 -2.71
C VAL A 40 -4.68 -24.60 -3.98
N ILE A 41 -5.24 -23.39 -3.99
CA ILE A 41 -5.02 -22.36 -5.02
C ILE A 41 -4.31 -21.17 -4.37
N LEU A 42 -3.14 -20.80 -4.89
CA LEU A 42 -2.44 -19.58 -4.49
C LEU A 42 -2.70 -18.44 -5.48
N GLY A 43 -2.95 -17.24 -4.97
CA GLY A 43 -3.12 -16.03 -5.77
C GLY A 43 -2.60 -14.77 -5.08
N GLY A 44 -2.86 -13.61 -5.66
CA GLY A 44 -2.41 -12.32 -5.13
C GLY A 44 -1.06 -11.88 -5.68
N VAL A 45 -0.47 -10.87 -5.03
CA VAL A 45 0.69 -10.12 -5.55
C VAL A 45 1.87 -11.04 -5.84
N HIS A 46 2.31 -11.82 -4.86
CA HIS A 46 3.52 -12.62 -5.03
C HIS A 46 3.33 -13.81 -5.98
N PRO A 47 2.27 -14.64 -5.86
CA PRO A 47 2.02 -15.71 -6.84
C PRO A 47 1.81 -15.21 -8.27
N SER A 48 1.37 -13.97 -8.46
CA SER A 48 1.27 -13.38 -9.80
C SER A 48 2.64 -12.97 -10.39
N LEU A 49 3.59 -12.59 -9.54
CA LEU A 49 4.93 -12.12 -9.95
C LEU A 49 5.93 -13.27 -10.08
N LEU A 50 5.79 -14.31 -9.24
CA LEU A 50 6.63 -15.52 -9.22
C LEU A 50 5.74 -16.77 -9.21
N PRO A 51 5.02 -17.04 -10.32
CA PRO A 51 4.04 -18.12 -10.37
C PRO A 51 4.67 -19.51 -10.25
N ASP A 52 5.85 -19.72 -10.83
CA ASP A 52 6.53 -21.02 -10.80
C ASP A 52 6.99 -21.36 -9.37
N GLU A 53 7.56 -20.39 -8.63
CA GLU A 53 7.91 -20.57 -7.21
C GLU A 53 6.66 -20.89 -6.38
N ALA A 54 5.56 -20.14 -6.59
CA ALA A 54 4.31 -20.41 -5.88
C ALA A 54 3.71 -21.78 -6.22
N LYS A 55 3.95 -22.30 -7.43
CA LYS A 55 3.39 -23.57 -7.88
C LYS A 55 3.94 -24.76 -7.11
N GLU A 56 5.14 -24.68 -6.56
CA GLU A 56 5.74 -25.73 -5.72
C GLU A 56 4.89 -26.03 -4.46
N HIS A 57 4.15 -25.02 -3.99
CA HIS A 57 3.36 -25.05 -2.77
C HIS A 57 1.84 -25.16 -3.00
N ALA A 58 1.38 -25.32 -4.25
CA ALA A 58 -0.04 -25.26 -4.59
C ALA A 58 -0.44 -26.25 -5.68
N ASP A 59 -1.70 -26.71 -5.68
CA ASP A 59 -2.25 -27.47 -6.81
C ASP A 59 -2.47 -26.57 -8.03
N SER A 60 -2.82 -25.31 -7.81
CA SER A 60 -2.98 -24.30 -8.85
C SER A 60 -2.49 -22.91 -8.41
N VAL A 61 -2.04 -22.11 -9.36
CA VAL A 61 -1.69 -20.69 -9.14
C VAL A 61 -2.56 -19.80 -10.02
N PHE A 62 -3.24 -18.84 -9.39
CA PHE A 62 -4.00 -17.81 -10.07
C PHE A 62 -3.13 -16.55 -10.25
N ILE A 63 -2.89 -16.19 -11.50
CA ILE A 63 -2.03 -15.08 -11.93
C ILE A 63 -2.91 -13.89 -12.33
N GLY A 64 -2.81 -12.79 -11.57
CA GLY A 64 -3.59 -11.57 -11.77
C GLY A 64 -4.92 -11.58 -11.02
N GLU A 65 -5.89 -10.86 -11.57
CA GLU A 65 -7.22 -10.67 -10.99
C GLU A 65 -8.09 -11.91 -11.19
N ALA A 66 -8.75 -12.38 -10.12
CA ALA A 66 -9.57 -13.59 -10.14
C ALA A 66 -10.96 -13.37 -10.76
N GLU A 67 -11.44 -12.12 -10.73
CA GLU A 67 -12.76 -11.76 -11.25
C GLU A 67 -12.90 -12.12 -12.73
N GLY A 68 -14.03 -12.73 -13.09
CA GLY A 68 -14.33 -13.17 -14.46
C GLY A 68 -13.84 -14.59 -14.82
N MET A 69 -13.02 -15.24 -13.98
CA MET A 69 -12.55 -16.61 -14.24
C MET A 69 -12.84 -17.59 -13.09
N LEU A 70 -13.21 -17.09 -11.91
CA LEU A 70 -13.41 -17.92 -10.72
C LEU A 70 -14.42 -19.07 -10.96
N ASP A 71 -15.54 -18.80 -11.66
CA ASP A 71 -16.53 -19.84 -11.99
C ASP A 71 -15.93 -21.01 -12.77
N LYS A 72 -15.02 -20.71 -13.70
CA LYS A 72 -14.29 -21.74 -14.46
C LYS A 72 -13.34 -22.52 -13.55
N VAL A 73 -12.62 -21.84 -12.65
CA VAL A 73 -11.73 -22.50 -11.69
C VAL A 73 -12.50 -23.47 -10.81
N ILE A 74 -13.67 -23.08 -10.33
CA ILE A 74 -14.54 -23.94 -9.51
C ILE A 74 -15.06 -25.12 -10.35
N ALA A 75 -15.54 -24.91 -11.58
CA ALA A 75 -15.99 -26.00 -12.45
C ALA A 75 -14.87 -27.00 -12.80
N ASP A 76 -13.65 -26.52 -13.04
CA ASP A 76 -12.48 -27.37 -13.26
C ASP A 76 -12.13 -28.15 -11.99
N PHE A 77 -12.25 -27.56 -10.80
CA PHE A 77 -12.09 -28.25 -9.53
C PHE A 77 -13.12 -29.36 -9.33
N GLU A 78 -14.41 -29.06 -9.49
CA GLU A 78 -15.52 -30.02 -9.34
C GLU A 78 -15.43 -31.19 -10.32
N SER A 79 -14.89 -30.95 -11.51
CA SER A 79 -14.68 -31.99 -12.53
C SER A 79 -13.34 -32.74 -12.40
N GLY A 80 -12.53 -32.43 -11.39
CA GLY A 80 -11.21 -33.06 -11.18
C GLY A 80 -10.15 -32.67 -12.21
N LYS A 81 -10.34 -31.54 -12.89
CA LYS A 81 -9.51 -31.03 -14.01
C LYS A 81 -8.85 -29.68 -13.70
N LEU A 82 -8.58 -29.42 -12.43
CA LEU A 82 -7.90 -28.20 -11.99
C LEU A 82 -6.60 -28.00 -12.77
N GLN A 83 -6.46 -26.84 -13.41
CA GLN A 83 -5.27 -26.51 -14.19
C GLN A 83 -4.15 -26.03 -13.28
N PRO A 84 -2.87 -26.24 -13.66
CA PRO A 84 -1.75 -25.80 -12.85
C PRO A 84 -1.67 -24.27 -12.73
N PHE A 85 -2.11 -23.55 -13.77
CA PHE A 85 -2.09 -22.09 -13.81
C PHE A 85 -3.40 -21.55 -14.40
N TYR A 86 -3.94 -20.53 -13.75
CA TYR A 86 -5.04 -19.72 -14.26
C TYR A 86 -4.56 -18.29 -14.47
N LYS A 87 -4.93 -17.71 -15.61
CA LYS A 87 -4.57 -16.32 -15.95
C LYS A 87 -5.63 -15.73 -16.87
N ASN A 88 -6.14 -14.57 -16.48
CA ASN A 88 -6.98 -13.77 -17.36
C ASN A 88 -6.16 -13.22 -18.54
N ARG A 89 -6.73 -13.28 -19.76
CA ARG A 89 -6.06 -12.73 -20.97
C ARG A 89 -6.02 -11.21 -20.96
N GLU A 90 -7.01 -10.59 -20.34
CA GLU A 90 -7.18 -9.14 -20.22
C GLU A 90 -7.45 -8.76 -18.76
N TRP A 91 -7.21 -7.51 -18.41
CA TRP A 91 -7.59 -6.96 -17.11
C TRP A 91 -9.11 -6.89 -16.99
N SER A 92 -9.68 -7.30 -15.85
CA SER A 92 -11.13 -7.39 -15.69
C SER A 92 -11.78 -6.00 -15.76
N ASP A 93 -12.97 -5.90 -16.36
CA ASP A 93 -13.77 -4.68 -16.17
C ASP A 93 -14.22 -4.63 -14.70
N LEU A 94 -14.31 -3.43 -14.14
CA LEU A 94 -14.82 -3.23 -12.78
C LEU A 94 -16.35 -3.05 -12.76
N LYS A 95 -16.98 -3.01 -13.94
CA LYS A 95 -18.43 -3.00 -14.08
C LYS A 95 -19.05 -4.35 -13.73
N GLY A 96 -20.16 -4.32 -13.00
CA GLY A 96 -20.92 -5.51 -12.61
C GLY A 96 -20.25 -6.34 -11.52
N MET A 97 -19.26 -5.79 -10.81
CA MET A 97 -18.61 -6.52 -9.72
C MET A 97 -19.60 -6.78 -8.58
N PRO A 98 -19.64 -8.00 -8.04
CA PRO A 98 -20.53 -8.32 -6.93
C PRO A 98 -20.14 -7.54 -5.67
N LEU A 99 -21.12 -7.28 -4.81
CA LEU A 99 -20.86 -6.67 -3.51
C LEU A 99 -19.98 -7.62 -2.65
N PRO A 100 -18.92 -7.11 -2.01
CA PRO A 100 -18.09 -7.93 -1.14
C PRO A 100 -18.90 -8.56 0.00
N ARG A 101 -18.76 -9.87 0.20
CA ARG A 101 -19.41 -10.68 1.26
C ARG A 101 -18.83 -10.39 2.65
N ARG A 102 -19.02 -9.16 3.13
CA ARG A 102 -18.54 -8.68 4.45
C ARG A 102 -19.20 -9.41 5.62
N ASP A 103 -20.31 -10.10 5.38
CA ASP A 103 -20.99 -10.95 6.34
C ASP A 103 -20.15 -12.20 6.72
N LEU A 104 -19.24 -12.64 5.85
CA LEU A 104 -18.30 -13.74 6.15
C LEU A 104 -17.19 -13.32 7.13
N LEU A 105 -16.97 -12.00 7.30
CA LEU A 105 -15.95 -11.51 8.23
C LEU A 105 -16.45 -11.64 9.67
N ASN A 106 -15.61 -12.24 10.53
CA ASN A 106 -15.86 -12.26 11.97
C ASN A 106 -16.09 -10.83 12.49
N LYS A 107 -17.03 -10.65 13.44
CA LYS A 107 -17.36 -9.34 14.04
C LYS A 107 -16.12 -8.57 14.53
N ARG A 108 -15.07 -9.27 14.99
CA ARG A 108 -13.80 -8.65 15.40
C ARG A 108 -13.03 -7.98 14.27
N TYR A 109 -13.27 -8.39 13.02
CA TYR A 109 -12.69 -7.82 11.82
C TYR A 109 -13.59 -6.80 11.14
N ARG A 110 -14.80 -6.55 11.67
CA ARG A 110 -15.62 -5.44 11.17
C ARG A 110 -14.84 -4.15 11.41
N PRO A 111 -14.29 -3.57 10.34
CA PRO A 111 -13.27 -2.56 10.53
C PRO A 111 -13.94 -1.26 10.98
N PHE A 112 -13.24 -0.54 11.87
CA PHE A 112 -13.59 0.85 12.19
C PHE A 112 -13.64 1.71 10.90
N PHE A 113 -12.76 1.38 9.95
CA PHE A 113 -12.74 1.92 8.59
C PHE A 113 -13.45 0.98 7.63
N LYS A 114 -14.59 1.38 7.07
CA LYS A 114 -15.18 0.66 5.94
C LYS A 114 -14.21 0.78 4.76
N VAL A 115 -13.68 -0.34 4.27
CA VAL A 115 -12.78 -0.33 3.11
C VAL A 115 -13.61 -0.53 1.85
N ILE A 116 -13.42 0.34 0.87
CA ILE A 116 -13.95 0.17 -0.48
C ILE A 116 -12.85 0.39 -1.51
N GLU A 117 -13.01 -0.21 -2.67
CA GLU A 117 -12.21 0.02 -3.86
C GLU A 117 -13.10 0.65 -4.91
N THR A 118 -12.69 1.80 -5.46
CA THR A 118 -13.44 2.50 -6.52
C THR A 118 -12.73 2.42 -7.86
N THR A 119 -11.42 2.20 -7.84
CA THR A 119 -10.58 2.13 -9.04
C THR A 119 -9.49 1.08 -8.92
N ARG A 120 -9.01 0.59 -10.07
CA ARG A 120 -7.82 -0.26 -10.17
C ARG A 120 -6.89 0.22 -11.27
N GLY A 121 -5.59 0.02 -11.02
CA GLY A 121 -4.54 0.31 -11.97
C GLY A 121 -4.05 1.75 -11.90
N CYS A 122 -2.80 1.97 -12.31
CA CYS A 122 -2.16 3.27 -12.20
C CYS A 122 -1.36 3.56 -13.49
N PRO A 123 -1.58 4.73 -14.13
CA PRO A 123 -0.86 5.10 -15.35
C PRO A 123 0.57 5.58 -15.09
N ASN A 124 0.93 5.81 -13.82
CA ASN A 124 2.28 6.19 -13.44
C ASN A 124 3.27 5.04 -13.70
N ARG A 125 4.53 5.40 -13.98
CA ARG A 125 5.59 4.45 -14.32
C ARG A 125 6.73 4.46 -13.31
N CYS A 126 6.39 4.57 -12.02
CA CYS A 126 7.36 4.52 -10.94
C CYS A 126 8.13 3.20 -10.99
N GLU A 127 9.45 3.27 -11.16
CA GLU A 127 10.32 2.09 -11.41
C GLU A 127 10.21 1.03 -10.31
N PHE A 128 9.98 1.46 -9.07
CA PHE A 128 9.91 0.63 -7.87
C PHE A 128 8.52 0.06 -7.56
N CYS A 129 7.48 0.53 -8.25
CA CYS A 129 6.10 0.25 -7.86
C CYS A 129 5.56 -1.02 -8.54
N SER A 130 4.99 -1.92 -7.74
CA SER A 130 4.37 -3.15 -8.24
C SER A 130 2.97 -2.93 -8.83
N VAL A 131 2.28 -1.87 -8.46
CA VAL A 131 0.88 -1.60 -8.85
C VAL A 131 0.64 -1.72 -10.36
N PRO A 132 1.41 -1.07 -11.25
CA PRO A 132 1.12 -1.15 -12.70
C PRO A 132 1.32 -2.56 -13.28
N ILE A 133 2.01 -3.43 -12.56
CA ILE A 133 2.28 -4.82 -12.95
C ILE A 133 1.14 -5.72 -12.48
N ILE A 134 0.64 -5.53 -11.25
CA ILE A 134 -0.40 -6.37 -10.65
C ILE A 134 -1.83 -5.91 -10.94
N ASN A 135 -2.05 -4.61 -11.14
CA ASN A 135 -3.38 -4.00 -11.36
C ASN A 135 -3.51 -3.36 -12.74
N GLY A 136 -2.47 -3.46 -13.57
CA GLY A 136 -2.42 -2.87 -14.91
C GLY A 136 -2.13 -1.37 -14.95
N LYS A 137 -1.78 -0.89 -16.16
CA LYS A 137 -1.40 0.51 -16.42
C LYS A 137 -2.59 1.42 -16.75
N ARG A 138 -3.77 0.85 -16.98
CA ARG A 138 -4.99 1.60 -17.30
C ARG A 138 -5.71 1.92 -16.00
N TYR A 139 -6.14 3.17 -15.85
CA TYR A 139 -6.98 3.59 -14.74
C TYR A 139 -8.42 3.14 -15.01
N ARG A 140 -8.83 2.05 -14.37
CA ARG A 140 -10.17 1.48 -14.48
C ARG A 140 -11.02 1.97 -13.31
N ILE A 141 -12.27 2.28 -13.57
CA ILE A 141 -13.19 2.87 -12.60
C ILE A 141 -14.41 1.96 -12.44
N ARG A 142 -14.93 1.87 -11.21
CA ARG A 142 -16.27 1.35 -10.95
C ARG A 142 -17.32 2.40 -11.27
N SER A 143 -18.55 1.97 -11.59
CA SER A 143 -19.63 2.93 -11.78
C SER A 143 -19.95 3.66 -10.47
N LEU A 144 -20.37 4.92 -10.57
CA LEU A 144 -20.74 5.71 -9.41
C LEU A 144 -21.98 5.14 -8.71
N GLU A 145 -22.88 4.55 -9.49
CA GLU A 145 -24.10 3.88 -9.03
C GLU A 145 -23.78 2.67 -8.15
N GLU A 146 -22.82 1.82 -8.56
CA GLU A 146 -22.38 0.68 -7.75
C GLU A 146 -21.73 1.11 -6.44
N ILE A 147 -20.95 2.20 -6.46
CA ILE A 147 -20.36 2.76 -5.24
C ILE A 147 -21.45 3.29 -4.30
N ASP A 148 -22.45 4.00 -4.82
CA ASP A 148 -23.56 4.52 -4.02
C ASP A 148 -24.40 3.39 -3.41
N GLN A 149 -24.65 2.33 -4.20
CA GLN A 149 -25.31 1.12 -3.73
C GLN A 149 -24.51 0.42 -2.62
N GLU A 150 -23.21 0.22 -2.82
CA GLU A 150 -22.35 -0.41 -1.83
C GLU A 150 -22.32 0.39 -0.52
N LEU A 151 -22.16 1.71 -0.59
CA LEU A 151 -22.18 2.58 0.59
C LEU A 151 -23.50 2.50 1.34
N SER A 152 -24.63 2.41 0.64
CA SER A 152 -25.96 2.24 1.25
C SER A 152 -26.07 0.95 2.08
N THR A 153 -25.25 -0.08 1.78
CA THR A 153 -25.25 -1.34 2.53
C THR A 153 -24.30 -1.36 3.73
N ILE A 154 -23.30 -0.47 3.78
CA ILE A 154 -22.24 -0.50 4.80
C ILE A 154 -22.15 0.75 5.68
N ILE A 155 -22.78 1.85 5.25
CA ILE A 155 -22.88 3.10 5.99
C ILE A 155 -24.29 3.22 6.55
N HIS A 156 -24.41 3.23 7.87
CA HIS A 156 -25.67 3.29 8.58
C HIS A 156 -25.79 4.54 9.44
N LYS A 157 -24.68 5.22 9.74
CA LYS A 157 -24.63 6.40 10.60
C LYS A 157 -23.77 7.50 10.00
N LYS A 158 -24.19 8.74 10.24
CA LYS A 158 -23.42 9.93 9.90
C LYS A 158 -22.03 9.89 10.54
N GLY A 159 -21.01 10.18 9.75
CA GLY A 159 -19.63 10.31 10.23
C GLY A 159 -18.88 8.99 10.42
N GLU A 160 -19.40 7.87 9.90
CA GLU A 160 -18.64 6.64 9.76
C GLU A 160 -17.43 6.85 8.84
N TYR A 161 -16.35 6.10 9.12
CA TYR A 161 -15.09 6.27 8.43
C TYR A 161 -14.98 5.31 7.25
N LEU A 162 -14.60 5.85 6.10
CA LEU A 162 -14.32 5.15 4.86
C LEU A 162 -12.81 5.20 4.58
N PHE A 163 -12.26 4.11 4.07
CA PHE A 163 -10.90 4.04 3.56
C PHE A 163 -10.93 3.55 2.13
N LEU A 164 -10.41 4.35 1.22
CA LEU A 164 -10.29 3.99 -0.19
C LEU A 164 -8.99 3.24 -0.40
N SER A 165 -9.08 1.98 -0.82
CA SER A 165 -7.89 1.16 -1.13
C SER A 165 -7.26 1.47 -2.48
N ASP A 166 -7.86 2.39 -3.24
CA ASP A 166 -7.40 2.90 -4.52
C ASP A 166 -5.97 3.45 -4.45
N ASP A 167 -5.19 3.23 -5.51
CA ASP A 167 -3.83 3.74 -5.61
C ASP A 167 -3.77 5.27 -5.82
N ASN A 168 -4.82 5.87 -6.39
CA ASN A 168 -4.94 7.31 -6.59
C ASN A 168 -6.38 7.74 -6.88
N VAL A 169 -7.14 8.14 -5.85
CA VAL A 169 -8.55 8.53 -5.98
C VAL A 169 -8.78 9.73 -6.92
N THR A 170 -7.77 10.59 -7.10
CA THR A 170 -7.90 11.81 -7.90
C THR A 170 -7.20 11.72 -9.25
N ALA A 171 -6.87 10.53 -9.75
CA ALA A 171 -6.22 10.41 -11.05
C ALA A 171 -7.12 10.89 -12.21
N LYS A 172 -8.44 10.73 -12.07
CA LYS A 172 -9.46 11.23 -13.00
C LYS A 172 -10.39 12.19 -12.25
N GLU A 173 -10.19 13.49 -12.43
CA GLU A 173 -10.85 14.53 -11.63
C GLU A 173 -12.37 14.48 -11.73
N ASP A 174 -12.95 14.34 -12.93
CA ASP A 174 -14.41 14.26 -13.12
C ASP A 174 -15.04 13.10 -12.34
N TYR A 175 -14.34 11.96 -12.31
CA TYR A 175 -14.79 10.80 -11.53
C TYR A 175 -14.67 11.04 -10.03
N ALA A 176 -13.57 11.69 -9.60
CA ALA A 176 -13.36 12.06 -8.20
C ALA A 176 -14.46 13.03 -7.70
N PHE A 177 -14.86 14.02 -8.50
CA PHE A 177 -15.99 14.89 -8.15
C PHE A 177 -17.29 14.10 -7.95
N GLY A 178 -17.58 13.14 -8.84
CA GLY A 178 -18.73 12.24 -8.69
C GLY A 178 -18.69 11.42 -7.39
N LEU A 179 -17.53 10.86 -7.04
CA LEU A 179 -17.33 10.15 -5.77
C LEU A 179 -17.54 11.08 -4.56
N PHE A 180 -17.01 12.30 -4.62
CA PHE A 180 -17.12 13.25 -3.52
C PHE A 180 -18.57 13.68 -3.27
N GLU A 181 -19.39 13.81 -4.31
CA GLU A 181 -20.83 14.04 -4.14
C GLU A 181 -21.52 12.87 -3.46
N ILE A 182 -21.19 11.62 -3.82
CA ILE A 182 -21.70 10.42 -3.13
C ILE A 182 -21.29 10.43 -1.65
N PHE A 183 -20.01 10.64 -1.35
CA PHE A 183 -19.50 10.65 0.03
C PHE A 183 -20.17 11.75 0.87
N LYS A 184 -20.42 12.92 0.26
CA LYS A 184 -21.15 14.03 0.87
C LYS A 184 -22.59 13.64 1.20
N ARG A 185 -23.30 12.94 0.30
CA ARG A 185 -24.67 12.44 0.54
C ARG A 185 -24.73 11.44 1.70
N HIS A 186 -23.80 10.48 1.74
CA HIS A 186 -23.68 9.50 2.83
C HIS A 186 -23.12 10.11 4.12
N LYS A 187 -22.59 11.34 4.07
CA LYS A 187 -22.02 12.08 5.20
C LYS A 187 -20.92 11.27 5.90
N VAL A 188 -20.12 10.56 5.11
CA VAL A 188 -18.97 9.79 5.62
C VAL A 188 -17.81 10.72 5.93
N LYS A 189 -16.85 10.20 6.69
CA LYS A 189 -15.51 10.75 6.76
C LYS A 189 -14.59 9.81 6.01
N TRP A 190 -13.69 10.30 5.18
CA TRP A 190 -12.92 9.40 4.33
C TRP A 190 -11.43 9.73 4.26
N MET A 191 -10.65 8.72 3.91
CA MET A 191 -9.22 8.79 3.64
C MET A 191 -8.90 7.95 2.41
N GLY A 192 -7.85 8.32 1.68
CA GLY A 192 -7.42 7.59 0.49
C GLY A 192 -6.05 8.03 0.01
N PHE A 193 -5.59 7.43 -1.09
CA PHE A 193 -4.30 7.74 -1.69
C PHE A 193 -4.46 8.74 -2.84
N THR A 194 -3.47 9.60 -3.01
CA THR A 194 -3.35 10.51 -4.15
C THR A 194 -1.88 10.86 -4.41
N THR A 195 -1.66 11.64 -5.46
CA THR A 195 -0.39 12.32 -5.71
C THR A 195 -0.45 13.76 -5.25
N ILE A 196 0.72 14.38 -5.04
CA ILE A 196 0.82 15.79 -4.66
C ILE A 196 0.16 16.74 -5.68
N LYS A 197 -0.13 16.29 -6.91
CA LYS A 197 -0.83 17.08 -7.94
C LYS A 197 -2.19 17.61 -7.50
N ILE A 198 -2.87 16.96 -6.54
CA ILE A 198 -4.14 17.48 -6.01
C ILE A 198 -3.99 18.92 -5.49
N ALA A 199 -2.81 19.29 -4.98
CA ALA A 199 -2.50 20.64 -4.51
C ALA A 199 -2.58 21.72 -5.60
N MET A 200 -2.55 21.33 -6.88
CA MET A 200 -2.62 22.25 -8.02
C MET A 200 -4.07 22.57 -8.42
N ASN A 201 -5.05 21.90 -7.81
CA ASN A 201 -6.47 22.08 -8.12
C ASN A 201 -7.27 22.38 -6.84
N GLU A 202 -7.41 23.67 -6.52
CA GLU A 202 -8.14 24.12 -5.33
C GLU A 202 -9.63 23.71 -5.34
N LYS A 203 -10.27 23.64 -6.51
CA LYS A 203 -11.67 23.19 -6.62
C LYS A 203 -11.80 21.74 -6.16
N LEU A 204 -10.85 20.89 -6.56
CA LEU A 204 -10.83 19.49 -6.17
C LEU A 204 -10.53 19.31 -4.67
N LEU A 205 -9.60 20.09 -4.11
CA LEU A 205 -9.34 20.11 -2.66
C LEU A 205 -10.58 20.53 -1.86
N LYS A 206 -11.25 21.59 -2.30
CA LYS A 206 -12.48 22.07 -1.66
C LYS A 206 -13.57 21.00 -1.69
N ALA A 207 -13.80 20.36 -2.84
CA ALA A 207 -14.77 19.28 -2.96
C ALA A 207 -14.40 18.05 -2.10
N ALA A 208 -13.11 17.68 -2.05
CA ALA A 208 -12.63 16.62 -1.16
C ALA A 208 -12.93 16.96 0.30
N ARG A 209 -12.63 18.18 0.74
CA ARG A 209 -12.89 18.61 2.12
C ARG A 209 -14.38 18.63 2.45
N GLU A 210 -15.22 19.14 1.56
CA GLU A 210 -16.68 19.21 1.74
C GLU A 210 -17.34 17.83 1.76
N SER A 211 -16.77 16.84 1.06
CA SER A 211 -17.24 15.45 1.07
C SER A 211 -16.81 14.64 2.29
N GLY A 212 -16.06 15.26 3.21
CA GLY A 212 -15.63 14.62 4.46
C GLY A 212 -14.21 14.03 4.44
N CYS A 213 -13.36 14.43 3.48
CA CYS A 213 -11.95 14.02 3.47
C CYS A 213 -11.25 14.49 4.75
N ILE A 214 -10.71 13.54 5.52
CA ILE A 214 -9.89 13.81 6.71
C ILE A 214 -8.43 13.95 6.32
N SER A 215 -7.93 13.00 5.53
CA SER A 215 -6.51 12.94 5.20
C SER A 215 -6.27 12.19 3.90
N LEU A 216 -5.18 12.57 3.23
CA LEU A 216 -4.73 11.91 2.02
C LEU A 216 -3.33 11.35 2.22
N PHE A 217 -3.13 10.11 1.77
CA PHE A 217 -1.81 9.51 1.68
C PHE A 217 -1.14 9.97 0.39
N ILE A 218 0.02 10.62 0.54
CA ILE A 218 0.74 11.26 -0.56
C ILE A 218 2.16 10.72 -0.59
N GLY A 219 2.51 10.06 -1.69
CA GLY A 219 3.88 9.63 -1.97
C GLY A 219 4.75 10.81 -2.42
N PHE A 220 5.58 11.33 -1.52
CA PHE A 220 6.64 12.29 -1.84
C PHE A 220 7.88 11.59 -2.40
N GLU A 221 8.15 10.38 -1.92
CA GLU A 221 9.29 9.50 -2.28
C GLU A 221 10.65 10.08 -1.93
N SER A 222 11.06 11.20 -2.51
CA SER A 222 12.37 11.81 -2.28
C SER A 222 12.31 13.34 -2.30
N LEU A 223 13.28 13.97 -1.63
CA LEU A 223 13.47 15.43 -1.64
C LEU A 223 14.49 15.88 -2.69
N LEU A 224 15.17 14.94 -3.35
CA LEU A 224 16.14 15.23 -4.40
C LEU A 224 15.47 15.14 -5.76
N GLN A 225 15.56 16.20 -6.57
CA GLN A 225 14.96 16.25 -7.91
C GLN A 225 15.49 15.11 -8.80
N GLU A 226 16.79 14.83 -8.74
CA GLU A 226 17.43 13.73 -9.48
C GLU A 226 16.74 12.38 -9.22
N ASN A 227 16.42 12.08 -7.96
CA ASN A 227 15.72 10.84 -7.62
C ASN A 227 14.29 10.82 -8.16
N LEU A 228 13.56 11.94 -8.06
CA LEU A 228 12.19 12.06 -8.59
C LEU A 228 12.16 11.87 -10.11
N ASP A 229 13.15 12.40 -10.82
CA ASP A 229 13.27 12.29 -12.27
C ASP A 229 13.58 10.86 -12.70
N ASN A 230 14.45 10.17 -11.93
CA ASN A 230 14.83 8.77 -12.15
C ASN A 230 13.64 7.81 -11.93
N VAL A 231 12.74 8.11 -11.00
CA VAL A 231 11.54 7.28 -10.73
C VAL A 231 10.30 7.72 -11.53
N SER A 232 10.48 8.46 -12.62
CA SER A 232 9.38 8.91 -13.50
C SER A 232 8.32 9.77 -12.80
N LYS A 233 8.67 10.48 -11.72
CA LYS A 233 7.86 11.54 -11.08
C LYS A 233 8.28 12.94 -11.49
N ARG A 234 8.66 13.13 -12.76
CA ARG A 234 9.13 14.41 -13.34
C ARG A 234 8.16 15.59 -13.23
N PHE A 235 6.90 15.34 -12.88
CA PHE A 235 5.88 16.38 -12.72
C PHE A 235 5.96 17.11 -11.37
N VAL A 236 6.86 16.69 -10.46
CA VAL A 236 7.02 17.31 -9.15
C VAL A 236 8.34 18.07 -9.11
N ASN A 237 8.29 19.35 -8.79
CA ASN A 237 9.45 20.15 -8.43
C ASN A 237 9.69 20.05 -6.92
N ALA A 238 10.82 19.48 -6.50
CA ALA A 238 11.15 19.31 -5.10
C ALA A 238 11.12 20.64 -4.31
N LYS A 239 11.44 21.76 -4.96
CA LYS A 239 11.43 23.10 -4.34
C LYS A 239 10.03 23.62 -4.04
N GLU A 240 9.01 23.10 -4.73
CA GLU A 240 7.62 23.54 -4.56
C GLU A 240 6.85 22.70 -3.53
N LEU A 241 7.40 21.57 -3.09
CA LEU A 241 6.73 20.64 -2.18
C LEU A 241 6.17 21.31 -0.93
N SER A 242 6.95 22.20 -0.31
CA SER A 242 6.51 22.95 0.88
C SER A 242 5.29 23.82 0.62
N ASN A 243 5.19 24.46 -0.55
CA ASN A 243 4.05 25.28 -0.92
C ASN A 243 2.82 24.41 -1.21
N LEU A 244 3.00 23.31 -1.93
CA LEU A 244 1.93 22.35 -2.23
C LEU A 244 1.35 21.71 -0.95
N ILE A 245 2.22 21.37 0.00
CA ILE A 245 1.82 20.89 1.34
C ILE A 245 0.95 21.94 2.04
N LYS A 246 1.40 23.20 2.09
CA LYS A 246 0.63 24.29 2.70
C LYS A 246 -0.73 24.48 2.02
N THR A 247 -0.82 24.37 0.70
CA THR A 247 -2.11 24.47 -0.01
C THR A 247 -3.10 23.41 0.44
N ILE A 248 -2.67 22.15 0.59
CA ILE A 248 -3.53 21.06 1.08
C ILE A 248 -3.95 21.32 2.53
N GLN A 249 -3.00 21.70 3.38
CA GLN A 249 -3.23 21.98 4.79
C GLN A 249 -4.19 23.16 5.01
N ASN A 250 -4.11 24.20 4.19
CA ASN A 250 -5.03 25.34 4.21
C ASN A 250 -6.48 24.93 3.87
N HIS A 251 -6.65 23.85 3.11
CA HIS A 251 -7.97 23.22 2.85
C HIS A 251 -8.40 22.27 3.98
N GLN A 252 -7.70 22.26 5.12
CA GLN A 252 -8.03 21.47 6.30
C GLN A 252 -8.01 19.95 6.05
N ILE A 253 -7.19 19.50 5.10
CA ILE A 253 -6.97 18.09 4.82
C ILE A 253 -5.59 17.72 5.40
N GLY A 254 -5.54 16.68 6.22
CA GLY A 254 -4.26 16.21 6.76
C GLY A 254 -3.47 15.37 5.77
N ILE A 255 -2.17 15.25 6.00
CA ILE A 255 -1.23 14.60 5.09
C ILE A 255 -0.61 13.39 5.77
N GLN A 256 -0.82 12.22 5.17
CA GLN A 256 -0.01 11.04 5.45
C GLN A 256 1.11 10.99 4.40
N GLY A 257 2.31 11.47 4.77
CA GLY A 257 3.41 11.65 3.82
C GLY A 257 4.30 10.43 3.74
N ALA A 258 4.45 9.84 2.56
CA ALA A 258 5.33 8.70 2.33
C ALA A 258 6.66 9.11 1.71
N PHE A 259 7.76 8.64 2.29
CA PHE A 259 9.13 8.87 1.82
C PHE A 259 9.88 7.55 1.75
N ILE A 260 10.73 7.41 0.74
CA ILE A 260 11.53 6.21 0.47
C ILE A 260 13.01 6.59 0.58
N PHE A 261 13.79 5.80 1.30
CA PHE A 261 15.24 5.91 1.36
C PHE A 261 15.93 4.81 0.57
N GLY A 262 17.08 5.12 0.00
CA GLY A 262 17.94 4.16 -0.70
C GLY A 262 17.94 4.34 -2.22
N PHE A 263 17.44 5.45 -2.74
CA PHE A 263 17.63 5.78 -4.15
C PHE A 263 19.12 5.99 -4.46
N ASP A 264 19.49 5.82 -5.73
CA ASP A 264 20.89 5.89 -6.16
C ASP A 264 21.55 7.26 -5.91
N GLY A 265 20.77 8.34 -5.87
CA GLY A 265 21.23 9.68 -5.54
C GLY A 265 21.33 9.96 -4.05
N ASP A 266 20.79 9.11 -3.17
CA ASP A 266 20.76 9.32 -1.73
C ASP A 266 22.15 9.17 -1.11
N GLU A 267 22.54 10.18 -0.32
CA GLU A 267 23.73 10.17 0.53
C GLU A 267 23.31 10.04 2.01
N PRO A 268 24.20 9.67 2.95
CA PRO A 268 23.85 9.52 4.36
C PRO A 268 23.18 10.76 5.00
N THR A 269 23.38 11.95 4.42
CA THR A 269 22.71 13.18 4.87
C THR A 269 21.19 13.19 4.63
N ILE A 270 20.66 12.33 3.77
CA ILE A 270 19.24 12.33 3.36
C ILE A 270 18.29 12.08 4.53
N PHE A 271 18.66 11.20 5.47
CA PHE A 271 17.78 10.85 6.60
C PHE A 271 17.44 12.07 7.44
N LYS A 272 18.47 12.87 7.77
CA LYS A 272 18.31 14.10 8.54
C LYS A 272 17.51 15.14 7.75
N LYS A 273 17.84 15.35 6.46
CA LYS A 273 17.11 16.28 5.57
C LYS A 273 15.61 15.95 5.50
N THR A 274 15.27 14.68 5.33
CA THR A 274 13.86 14.24 5.27
C THR A 274 13.14 14.43 6.60
N VAL A 275 13.79 14.11 7.73
CA VAL A 275 13.20 14.34 9.06
C VAL A 275 12.99 15.82 9.34
N GLU A 276 13.95 16.68 8.99
CA GLU A 276 13.83 18.13 9.13
C GLU A 276 12.68 18.67 8.27
N PHE A 277 12.63 18.28 6.99
CA PHE A 277 11.55 18.66 6.08
C PHE A 277 10.17 18.27 6.62
N VAL A 278 10.01 17.04 7.12
CA VAL A 278 8.75 16.57 7.72
C VAL A 278 8.33 17.45 8.90
N GLN A 279 9.28 17.82 9.76
CA GLN A 279 9.02 18.64 10.94
C GLN A 279 8.72 20.09 10.59
N GLU A 280 9.43 20.67 9.62
CA GLU A 280 9.24 22.04 9.16
C GLU A 280 7.91 22.25 8.43
N ASN A 281 7.45 21.23 7.70
CA ASN A 281 6.20 21.26 6.96
C ASN A 281 5.01 20.68 7.75
N ASN A 282 5.22 20.33 9.02
CA ASN A 282 4.19 19.80 9.92
C ASN A 282 3.34 18.66 9.31
N ILE A 283 3.99 17.69 8.66
CA ILE A 283 3.27 16.55 8.06
C ILE A 283 2.65 15.70 9.17
N ASP A 284 1.32 15.50 9.15
CA ASP A 284 0.57 14.90 10.26
C ASP A 284 1.00 13.47 10.60
N LEU A 285 1.15 12.64 9.55
CA LEU A 285 1.48 11.21 9.65
C LEU A 285 2.57 10.82 8.65
N PRO A 286 3.84 11.07 8.95
CA PRO A 286 4.95 10.67 8.10
C PRO A 286 5.21 9.16 8.19
N THR A 287 5.41 8.53 7.04
CA THR A 287 5.78 7.12 6.89
C THR A 287 7.07 7.04 6.09
N PHE A 288 8.03 6.27 6.59
CA PHE A 288 9.30 6.02 5.93
C PHE A 288 9.39 4.56 5.50
N SER A 289 9.95 4.31 4.33
CA SER A 289 10.27 2.98 3.83
C SER A 289 11.68 2.93 3.26
N VAL A 290 12.22 1.72 3.19
CA VAL A 290 13.41 1.39 2.42
C VAL A 290 12.99 1.02 1.00
N LEU A 291 13.71 1.55 0.01
CA LEU A 291 13.54 1.18 -1.40
C LEU A 291 13.67 -0.34 -1.54
N THR A 292 12.57 -1.01 -1.90
CA THR A 292 12.53 -2.47 -1.97
C THR A 292 12.35 -2.90 -3.42
N PRO A 293 13.32 -3.63 -4.01
CA PRO A 293 13.17 -4.16 -5.35
C PRO A 293 12.17 -5.32 -5.33
N PHE A 294 10.87 -5.07 -5.54
CA PHE A 294 9.92 -6.18 -5.60
C PHE A 294 10.07 -6.98 -6.91
N PRO A 295 9.93 -8.32 -6.89
CA PRO A 295 10.00 -9.14 -8.10
C PRO A 295 9.11 -8.62 -9.23
N GLY A 296 9.58 -8.72 -10.47
CA GLY A 296 8.88 -8.23 -11.66
C GLY A 296 8.92 -6.71 -11.87
N THR A 297 9.34 -5.92 -10.87
CA THR A 297 9.51 -4.46 -11.06
C THR A 297 10.71 -4.12 -11.93
N PRO A 298 10.67 -3.02 -12.70
CA PRO A 298 11.84 -2.53 -13.41
C PRO A 298 13.05 -2.31 -12.48
N LEU A 299 12.80 -1.85 -11.24
CA LEU A 299 13.85 -1.68 -10.23
C LEU A 299 14.53 -3.02 -9.90
N PHE A 300 13.75 -4.09 -9.71
CA PHE A 300 14.31 -5.42 -9.44
C PHE A 300 15.17 -5.89 -10.60
N SER A 301 14.69 -5.82 -11.84
CA SER A 301 15.47 -6.20 -13.02
C SER A 301 16.76 -5.39 -13.16
N ARG A 302 16.73 -4.09 -12.88
CA ARG A 302 17.92 -3.23 -12.91
C ARG A 302 18.93 -3.62 -11.83
N LEU A 303 18.50 -3.74 -10.57
CA LEU A 303 19.40 -4.08 -9.47
C LEU A 303 19.92 -5.50 -9.55
N GLU A 304 19.16 -6.43 -10.14
CA GLU A 304 19.62 -7.79 -10.44
C GLU A 304 20.72 -7.77 -11.51
N LYS A 305 20.52 -7.03 -12.61
CA LYS A 305 21.54 -6.84 -13.66
C LYS A 305 22.80 -6.15 -13.14
N GLU A 306 22.66 -5.23 -12.19
CA GLU A 306 23.77 -4.55 -11.53
C GLU A 306 24.41 -5.40 -10.41
N GLU A 307 23.91 -6.61 -10.13
CA GLU A 307 24.37 -7.52 -9.05
C GLU A 307 24.33 -6.86 -7.65
N ARG A 308 23.35 -5.98 -7.44
CA ARG A 308 23.21 -5.20 -6.20
C ARG A 308 22.28 -5.85 -5.19
N ILE A 309 21.42 -6.79 -5.59
CA ILE A 309 20.55 -7.53 -4.66
C ILE A 309 21.38 -8.62 -3.96
N PHE A 310 21.57 -8.49 -2.65
CA PHE A 310 22.35 -9.46 -1.86
C PHE A 310 21.48 -10.39 -1.00
N ASP A 311 20.20 -10.06 -0.83
CA ASP A 311 19.27 -10.84 -0.02
C ASP A 311 18.04 -11.21 -0.83
N ARG A 312 17.75 -12.52 -0.91
CA ARG A 312 16.59 -13.10 -1.62
C ARG A 312 15.58 -13.72 -0.66
N ASN A 313 15.71 -13.49 0.64
CA ASN A 313 14.70 -13.88 1.60
C ASN A 313 13.48 -12.95 1.49
N TRP A 314 12.39 -13.43 0.89
CA TRP A 314 11.17 -12.65 0.71
C TRP A 314 10.59 -12.06 2.00
N SER A 315 10.85 -12.64 3.18
CA SER A 315 10.39 -12.04 4.45
C SER A 315 11.04 -10.69 4.77
N HIS A 316 12.18 -10.38 4.15
CA HIS A 316 12.87 -9.09 4.28
C HIS A 316 12.37 -8.05 3.25
N TYR A 317 11.54 -8.44 2.27
CA TYR A 317 10.97 -7.53 1.27
C TYR A 317 9.72 -6.83 1.84
N ASP A 318 9.88 -6.22 3.01
CA ASP A 318 8.80 -5.65 3.84
C ASP A 318 8.88 -4.11 3.92
N MET A 319 9.63 -3.49 3.00
CA MET A 319 9.85 -2.05 2.94
C MET A 319 10.58 -1.48 4.17
N SER A 320 11.20 -2.35 4.99
CA SER A 320 11.91 -1.96 6.21
C SER A 320 13.34 -2.51 6.28
N HIS A 321 13.59 -3.69 5.70
CA HIS A 321 14.94 -4.24 5.58
C HIS A 321 15.63 -3.77 4.30
N VAL A 322 16.93 -3.55 4.40
CA VAL A 322 17.80 -3.33 3.24
C VAL A 322 18.20 -4.69 2.66
N VAL A 323 17.84 -4.93 1.39
CA VAL A 323 18.11 -6.19 0.66
C VAL A 323 19.04 -6.00 -0.55
N PHE A 324 19.54 -4.78 -0.76
CA PHE A 324 20.38 -4.40 -1.88
C PHE A 324 21.50 -3.44 -1.47
N LYS A 325 22.57 -3.34 -2.28
CA LYS A 325 23.71 -2.43 -2.09
C LYS A 325 23.39 -1.03 -2.64
N PRO A 326 23.33 0.04 -1.81
CA PRO A 326 23.19 1.41 -2.30
C PRO A 326 24.47 1.92 -2.97
N LYS A 327 24.39 2.99 -3.79
CA LYS A 327 25.56 3.51 -4.55
C LYS A 327 26.46 4.46 -3.74
N LYS A 328 25.87 5.33 -2.92
CA LYS A 328 26.59 6.42 -2.22
C LYS A 328 26.62 6.27 -0.69
N MET A 329 26.25 5.08 -0.19
CA MET A 329 26.36 4.72 1.23
C MET A 329 26.50 3.20 1.36
N THR A 330 26.88 2.73 2.53
CA THR A 330 26.91 1.31 2.87
C THR A 330 25.50 0.79 3.18
N VAL A 331 25.33 -0.54 3.10
CA VAL A 331 24.09 -1.23 3.52
C VAL A 331 23.73 -0.89 4.97
N ARG A 332 24.76 -0.83 5.84
CA ARG A 332 24.62 -0.49 7.25
C ARG A 332 24.15 0.94 7.46
N GLU A 333 24.75 1.91 6.77
CA GLU A 333 24.33 3.31 6.85
C GLU A 333 22.87 3.48 6.41
N LEU A 334 22.44 2.78 5.35
CA LEU A 334 21.05 2.83 4.91
C LEU A 334 20.08 2.28 5.96
N GLN A 335 20.39 1.10 6.52
CA GLN A 335 19.52 0.48 7.52
C GLN A 335 19.48 1.29 8.82
N GLU A 336 20.64 1.71 9.35
CA GLU A 336 20.74 2.47 10.59
C GLU A 336 20.12 3.88 10.44
N GLY A 337 20.33 4.52 9.30
CA GLY A 337 19.73 5.82 8.96
C GLY A 337 18.19 5.75 8.89
N TYR A 338 17.66 4.71 8.24
CA TYR A 338 16.22 4.43 8.22
C TYR A 338 15.65 4.22 9.63
N LEU A 339 16.28 3.36 10.44
CA LEU A 339 15.85 3.09 11.81
C LEU A 339 15.93 4.34 12.70
N TRP A 340 16.96 5.17 12.52
CA TRP A 340 17.10 6.45 13.20
C TRP A 340 15.96 7.40 12.82
N ALA A 341 15.67 7.56 11.53
CA ALA A 341 14.61 8.43 11.04
C ALA A 341 13.24 8.02 11.59
N GLN A 342 12.93 6.72 11.52
CA GLN A 342 11.71 6.16 12.13
C GLN A 342 11.62 6.43 13.63
N LYS A 343 12.69 6.12 14.38
CA LYS A 343 12.72 6.33 15.84
C LYS A 343 12.52 7.80 16.19
N TYR A 344 13.13 8.71 15.44
CA TYR A 344 13.01 10.15 15.65
C TYR A 344 11.57 10.61 15.44
N ILE A 345 10.96 10.24 14.31
CA ILE A 345 9.65 10.77 13.93
C ILE A 345 8.51 10.21 14.79
N CYS A 346 8.66 8.98 15.28
CA CYS A 346 7.71 8.38 16.21
C CYS A 346 7.96 8.77 17.67
N ALA A 347 8.97 9.58 17.99
CA ALA A 347 9.21 10.05 19.35
C ALA A 347 8.08 11.00 19.81
N PRO A 348 7.56 10.89 21.05
CA PRO A 348 6.47 11.75 21.52
C PRO A 348 6.75 13.25 21.35
N ARG A 349 7.99 13.70 21.61
CA ARG A 349 8.40 15.10 21.38
C ARG A 349 8.31 15.51 19.91
N SER A 350 8.70 14.64 18.99
CA SER A 350 8.57 14.89 17.56
C SER A 350 7.10 14.95 17.14
N ILE A 351 6.27 14.00 17.61
CA ILE A 351 4.81 13.97 17.39
C ILE A 351 4.15 15.26 17.83
N LEU A 352 4.39 15.67 19.09
CA LEU A 352 3.77 16.87 19.63
C LEU A 352 4.23 18.13 18.89
N LYS A 353 5.52 18.24 18.53
CA LYS A 353 6.04 19.40 17.80
C LYS A 353 5.28 19.65 16.49
N ARG A 354 5.15 18.62 15.64
CA ARG A 354 4.47 18.75 14.34
C ARG A 354 2.96 18.98 14.47
N LEU A 355 2.30 18.34 15.43
CA LEU A 355 0.84 18.46 15.57
C LEU A 355 0.42 19.77 16.26
N LEU A 356 1.25 20.32 17.15
CA LEU A 356 0.94 21.59 17.83
C LEU A 356 1.17 22.81 16.94
N TRP A 357 2.15 22.74 16.04
CA TRP A 357 2.50 23.82 15.11
C TRP A 357 1.91 23.65 13.71
N GLY A 358 1.36 22.47 13.40
CA GLY A 358 0.63 22.18 12.18
C GLY A 358 -0.85 22.54 12.22
N PRO A 359 -1.61 22.16 11.18
CA PRO A 359 -3.06 22.35 11.14
C PRO A 359 -3.75 21.64 12.31
N LYS A 360 -4.59 22.36 13.05
CA LYS A 360 -5.30 21.81 14.22
C LYS A 360 -6.54 20.99 13.85
N HIS A 361 -6.88 20.95 12.57
CA HIS A 361 -7.98 20.14 12.07
C HIS A 361 -7.65 18.66 12.29
N HIS A 362 -8.59 17.92 12.88
CA HIS A 362 -8.39 16.51 13.22
C HIS A 362 -7.22 16.23 14.19
N PHE A 363 -6.79 17.20 15.00
CA PHE A 363 -5.68 17.06 15.96
C PHE A 363 -5.76 15.78 16.79
N PHE A 364 -6.90 15.51 17.44
CA PHE A 364 -7.07 14.30 18.25
C PHE A 364 -6.98 13.01 17.44
N HIS A 365 -7.47 13.02 16.19
CA HIS A 365 -7.38 11.86 15.30
C HIS A 365 -5.92 11.58 14.93
N PHE A 366 -5.15 12.61 14.54
CA PHE A 366 -3.73 12.43 14.19
C PHE A 366 -2.86 12.14 15.42
N LEU A 367 -3.18 12.72 16.57
CA LEU A 367 -2.50 12.40 17.83
C LEU A 367 -2.67 10.90 18.15
N MET A 368 -3.91 10.41 18.19
CA MET A 368 -4.19 9.00 18.43
C MET A 368 -3.54 8.09 17.38
N SER A 369 -3.64 8.45 16.10
CA SER A 369 -3.05 7.66 15.01
C SER A 369 -1.54 7.56 15.13
N ASN A 370 -0.85 8.66 15.48
CA ASN A 370 0.60 8.66 15.73
C ASN A 370 1.00 7.73 16.88
N PHE A 371 0.26 7.72 17.99
CA PHE A 371 0.57 6.85 19.13
C PHE A 371 0.24 5.37 18.87
N VAL A 372 -0.79 5.09 18.07
CA VAL A 372 -1.07 3.72 17.60
C VAL A 372 0.05 3.22 16.69
N LEU A 373 0.44 4.01 15.69
CA LEU A 373 1.50 3.65 14.74
C LEU A 373 2.87 3.56 15.41
N ARG A 374 3.14 4.37 16.44
CA ARG A 374 4.36 4.31 17.23
C ARG A 374 4.62 2.90 17.75
N GLY A 375 3.60 2.21 18.26
CA GLY A 375 3.74 0.84 18.77
C GLY A 375 4.27 -0.11 17.69
N ALA A 376 3.64 -0.08 16.51
CA ALA A 376 4.04 -0.89 15.37
C ALA A 376 5.46 -0.53 14.87
N GLN A 377 5.78 0.76 14.75
CA GLN A 377 7.10 1.22 14.32
C GLN A 377 8.21 0.79 15.29
N MET A 378 7.96 0.88 16.61
CA MET A 378 8.92 0.42 17.61
C MET A 378 9.13 -1.10 17.56
N GLN A 379 8.09 -1.88 17.26
CA GLN A 379 8.22 -3.33 17.05
C GLN A 379 9.09 -3.65 15.82
N VAL A 380 8.90 -2.94 14.70
CA VAL A 380 9.75 -3.09 13.52
C VAL A 380 11.20 -2.77 13.85
N ILE A 381 11.47 -1.65 14.54
CA ILE A 381 12.82 -1.28 14.97
C ILE A 381 13.45 -2.37 15.85
N GLN A 382 12.70 -2.89 16.83
CA GLN A 382 13.20 -3.94 17.73
C GLN A 382 13.41 -5.28 17.04
N ARG A 383 12.58 -5.61 16.04
CA ARG A 383 12.73 -6.84 15.24
C ARG A 383 14.03 -6.77 14.43
N ILE A 384 14.20 -5.73 13.62
CA ILE A 384 15.39 -5.56 12.77
C ILE A 384 16.69 -5.52 13.60
N LYS A 385 16.66 -4.86 14.77
CA LYS A 385 17.83 -4.82 15.66
C LYS A 385 18.19 -6.18 16.28
N ARG A 386 17.23 -7.09 16.43
CA ARG A 386 17.46 -8.44 16.98
C ARG A 386 18.01 -9.40 15.94
N GLU A 387 17.73 -9.17 14.66
CA GLU A 387 18.06 -10.09 13.58
C GLU A 387 19.53 -10.07 13.13
N GLU A 388 20.44 -9.42 13.88
CA GLU A 388 21.86 -9.17 13.54
C GLU A 388 22.08 -8.77 12.07
N MET A 389 22.32 -7.49 11.82
CA MET A 389 22.62 -7.03 10.45
C MET A 389 23.77 -7.85 9.85
N PRO A 390 23.60 -8.43 8.66
CA PRO A 390 24.66 -9.21 8.07
C PRO A 390 25.89 -8.31 7.89
N LYS A 391 27.05 -8.84 8.31
CA LYS A 391 28.35 -8.15 8.29
C LYS A 391 28.85 -8.03 6.85
N TYR A 392 28.17 -7.26 6.02
CA TYR A 392 28.67 -6.87 4.71
C TYR A 392 29.47 -5.57 4.91
N GLN A 393 30.79 -5.69 4.83
CA GLN A 393 31.75 -4.58 4.83
C GLN A 393 31.63 -3.75 3.56
#